data_AF-A0A1W9N3J4-F1
#
_entry.id   AF-A0A1W9N3J4-F1
#
_cell.length_a   1.000
_cell.length_b   1.000
_cell.length_c   1.000
_cell.angle_alpha   90.00
_cell.angle_beta   90.00
_cell.angle_gamma   90.00
#
_symmetry.space_group_name_H-M   'P 1'
#
loop_
_entity.id
_entity.type
_entity.pdbx_description
1 polymer ?
#
loop_
_entity_poly.entity_id
_entity_poly.type
_entity_poly.pdbx_seq_one_letter_code
_entity_poly.pdbx_strand_id
1 'polypeptide(L)' 'MYYAIYDNQTDEIKHLGLNSNSLKEIRDSLISFLLDGNFCEEGEKSVRKSSLKNLLNDYEFSLLKSKTPFEI' A
#
# COMPACT_ATOMS: atom_id res chain seq x y z
N MET A 1 14.90 -4.88 5.81
CA MET A 1 13.65 -5.12 6.56
C MET A 1 12.59 -5.17 5.50
N TYR A 2 11.91 -6.29 5.37
CA TYR A 2 11.00 -6.52 4.27
C TYR A 2 9.60 -6.15 4.72
N TYR A 3 8.86 -5.54 3.82
CA TYR A 3 7.46 -5.23 4.03
C TYR A 3 6.61 -5.91 2.95
N ALA A 4 5.31 -6.00 3.20
CA ALA A 4 4.32 -6.40 2.21
C ALA A 4 2.97 -5.75 2.55
N ILE A 5 2.16 -5.51 1.53
CA ILE A 5 0.78 -5.05 1.69
C ILE A 5 -0.16 -6.25 1.63
N TYR A 6 -0.97 -6.39 2.66
CA TYR A 6 -2.05 -7.35 2.71
C TYR A 6 -3.39 -6.64 2.51
N ASP A 7 -4.17 -7.09 1.55
CA ASP A 7 -5.51 -6.59 1.27
C ASP A 7 -6.51 -7.35 2.12
N ASN A 8 -7.09 -6.67 3.12
CA ASN A 8 -8.05 -7.32 4.02
C ASN A 8 -9.42 -7.53 3.35
N GLN A 9 -9.69 -6.89 2.20
CA GLN A 9 -10.95 -7.06 1.45
C GLN A 9 -10.92 -8.34 0.61
N THR A 10 -9.77 -8.64 0.01
CA THR A 10 -9.58 -9.82 -0.85
C THR A 10 -8.86 -10.98 -0.17
N ASP A 11 -8.35 -10.79 1.05
CA ASP A 11 -7.60 -11.78 1.83
C ASP A 11 -6.30 -12.22 1.13
N GLU A 12 -5.65 -11.29 0.42
CA GLU A 12 -4.47 -11.56 -0.42
C GLU A 12 -3.31 -10.63 -0.14
N ILE A 13 -2.08 -11.14 -0.27
CA ILE A 13 -0.89 -10.29 -0.35
C ILE A 13 -0.84 -9.65 -1.75
N LYS A 14 -0.88 -8.32 -1.80
CA LYS A 14 -0.66 -7.59 -3.05
C LYS A 14 0.83 -7.43 -3.30
N HIS A 15 1.23 -7.43 -4.57
CA HIS A 15 2.63 -7.19 -4.98
C HIS A 15 3.15 -5.78 -4.63
N LEU A 16 2.30 -4.92 -4.07
CA LEU A 16 2.62 -3.57 -3.64
C LEU A 16 3.54 -3.61 -2.42
N GLY A 17 4.76 -3.14 -2.60
CA GLY A 17 5.73 -3.06 -1.50
C GLY A 17 6.27 -4.41 -1.04
N LEU A 18 6.01 -5.50 -1.76
CA LEU A 18 6.53 -6.82 -1.45
C LEU A 18 8.07 -6.80 -1.50
N ASN A 19 8.70 -7.16 -0.39
CA ASN A 19 10.14 -7.08 -0.20
C ASN A 19 10.74 -5.66 -0.30
N SER A 20 9.94 -4.60 -0.16
CA SER A 20 10.45 -3.23 -0.05
C SER A 20 11.22 -3.03 1.25
N ASN A 21 12.22 -2.14 1.23
CA ASN A 21 13.00 -1.76 2.40
C ASN A 21 12.59 -0.42 3.02
N SER A 22 11.64 0.31 2.41
CA SER A 22 11.27 1.67 2.82
C SER A 22 9.76 1.87 2.84
N LEU A 23 9.24 2.41 3.94
CA LEU A 23 7.81 2.80 4.04
C LEU A 23 7.40 3.83 2.99
N LYS A 24 8.34 4.64 2.49
CA LYS A 24 8.07 5.60 1.42
C LYS A 24 7.78 4.89 0.10
N GLU A 25 8.57 3.87 -0.26
CA GLU A 25 8.35 3.09 -1.49
C GLU A 25 7.02 2.36 -1.46
N ILE A 26 6.64 1.83 -0.29
CA ILE A 26 5.35 1.16 -0.09
C ILE A 26 4.21 2.16 -0.26
N ARG A 27 4.32 3.34 0.37
CA ARG A 27 3.33 4.41 0.24
C ARG A 27 3.16 4.82 -1.22
N ASP A 28 4.26 5.06 -1.92
CA ASP A 28 4.22 5.52 -3.31
C ASP A 28 3.62 4.43 -4.22
N SER A 29 3.96 3.16 -3.98
CA SER A 29 3.36 2.01 -4.69
C SER A 29 1.86 1.86 -4.43
N LEU A 30 1.44 2.02 -3.17
CA LEU A 30 0.03 1.96 -2.77
C LEU A 30 -0.76 3.13 -3.38
N ILE A 31 -0.20 4.33 -3.40
CA ILE A 31 -0.80 5.48 -4.09
C ILE A 31 -0.99 5.17 -5.57
N SER A 32 0.04 4.67 -6.26
CA SER A 32 -0.07 4.31 -7.68
C SER A 32 -1.19 3.30 -7.92
N PHE A 33 -1.26 2.24 -7.13
CA PHE A 33 -2.33 1.24 -7.24
C PHE A 33 -3.72 1.81 -7.03
N LEU A 34 -3.90 2.68 -6.02
CA LEU A 34 -5.19 3.31 -5.77
C LEU A 34 -5.59 4.21 -6.94
N LEU A 35 -4.65 5.00 -7.46
CA LEU A 35 -4.90 5.93 -8.56
C LEU A 35 -5.12 5.25 -9.91
N ASP A 36 -4.82 3.95 -10.04
CA ASP A 36 -5.27 3.15 -11.20
C ASP A 36 -6.80 2.94 -11.18
N GLY A 37 -7.45 3.12 -10.02
CA GLY A 37 -8.90 3.29 -9.93
C GLY A 37 -9.33 4.64 -10.51
N ASN A 38 -10.52 4.72 -11.10
CA ASN A 38 -11.03 5.98 -11.66
C ASN A 38 -11.38 6.99 -10.56
N PHE A 39 -10.39 7.72 -10.05
CA PHE A 39 -10.56 8.82 -9.10
C PHE A 39 -10.94 10.13 -9.82
N CYS A 40 -11.70 10.98 -9.14
CA CYS A 40 -11.85 12.38 -9.56
C CYS A 40 -10.60 13.18 -9.15
N GLU A 41 -10.39 14.36 -9.76
CA GLU A 41 -9.20 15.18 -9.52
C GLU A 41 -8.98 15.53 -8.03
N GLU A 42 -10.07 15.82 -7.30
CA GLU A 42 -10.01 16.08 -5.86
C GLU A 42 -9.64 14.82 -5.06
N GLY A 43 -10.17 13.67 -5.47
CA GLY A 43 -9.86 12.36 -4.90
C GLY A 43 -8.38 12.01 -5.07
N GLU A 44 -7.82 12.21 -6.27
CA GLU A 44 -6.40 11.97 -6.52
C GLU A 44 -5.51 12.86 -5.64
N LYS A 45 -5.83 14.15 -5.55
CA LYS A 45 -5.09 15.11 -4.71
C LYS A 45 -5.13 14.70 -3.24
N SER A 46 -6.27 14.19 -2.78
CA SER A 46 -6.42 13.69 -1.41
C SER A 46 -5.51 12.49 -1.16
N VAL A 47 -5.59 11.45 -2.01
CA VAL A 47 -4.79 10.22 -1.90
C VAL A 47 -3.28 10.52 -1.89
N ARG A 48 -2.81 11.39 -2.79
CA ARG A 48 -1.39 11.76 -2.87
C ARG A 48 -0.87 12.48 -1.63
N LYS A 49 -1.73 13.19 -0.90
CA LYS A 49 -1.38 13.90 0.34
C LYS A 49 -1.50 13.02 1.58
N SER A 50 -2.22 11.90 1.51
CA SER A 50 -2.41 11.00 2.62
C SER A 50 -1.11 10.34 3.09
N SER A 51 -1.03 10.10 4.40
CA SER A 51 0.03 9.30 5.01
C SER A 51 -0.19 7.83 4.71
N LEU A 52 0.88 7.01 4.77
CA LEU A 52 0.74 5.55 4.61
C LEU A 52 -0.27 4.97 5.60
N LYS A 53 -0.27 5.41 6.87
CA LYS A 53 -1.21 4.95 7.89
C LYS A 53 -2.66 5.20 7.49
N ASN A 54 -2.96 6.39 6.96
CA ASN A 54 -4.32 6.71 6.53
C ASN A 54 -4.71 5.85 5.32
N LEU A 55 -3.83 5.72 4.33
CA LEU A 55 -4.09 4.87 3.16
C LEU A 55 -4.35 3.41 3.56
N LEU A 56 -3.61 2.88 4.53
CA LEU A 56 -3.84 1.53 5.04
C LEU A 56 -5.22 1.39 5.70
N ASN A 57 -5.60 2.35 6.54
CA ASN A 57 -6.87 2.30 7.24
C ASN A 57 -8.08 2.55 6.33
N ASP A 58 -8.01 3.59 5.50
CA ASP A 58 -9.13 4.07 4.69
C ASP A 58 -9.52 3.06 3.58
N TYR A 59 -8.56 2.25 3.13
CA TYR A 59 -8.73 1.25 2.06
C TYR A 59 -8.56 -0.18 2.56
N GLU A 60 -8.64 -0.41 3.87
CA GLU A 60 -8.60 -1.75 4.48
C GLU A 60 -7.37 -2.59 4.06
N PHE A 61 -6.19 -1.98 4.04
CA PHE A 61 -4.92 -2.67 3.89
C PHE A 61 -4.18 -2.82 5.23
N SER A 62 -3.44 -3.92 5.37
CA SER A 62 -2.55 -4.18 6.49
C SER A 62 -1.10 -4.18 6.02
N LEU A 63 -0.20 -3.63 6.84
CA LEU A 63 1.24 -3.65 6.57
C LEU A 63 1.90 -4.81 7.30
N LEU A 64 2.37 -5.79 6.53
CA LEU A 64 3.17 -6.88 7.06
C LEU A 64 4.65 -6.48 7.10
N LYS A 65 5.36 -6.97 8.11
CA LYS A 65 6.78 -6.66 8.34
C LYS A 65 7.53 -7.94 8.67
N SER A 66 8.66 -8.15 8.00
CA SER A 66 9.51 -9.31 8.19
C SER A 66 10.99 -8.95 8.17
N LYS A 67 11.80 -9.74 8.90
CA LYS A 67 13.27 -9.64 8.82
C LYS A 67 13.84 -10.35 7.59
N THR A 68 13.11 -11.31 7.02
CA THR A 68 13.43 -12.04 5.80
C THR A 68 12.48 -11.66 4.67
N PRO A 69 12.86 -11.84 3.39
CA PRO A 69 11.93 -11.66 2.29
C PRO A 69 10.68 -12.52 2.48
N PHE A 70 9.53 -12.02 2.03
CA PHE A 70 8.32 -12.82 1.89
C PHE A 70 8.52 -13.78 0.71
N GLU A 71 8.22 -15.06 0.94
CA GLU A 71 8.12 -16.10 -0.08
C GLU A 71 6.68 -16.11 -0.59
N ILE A 72 6.51 -16.09 -1.91
CA ILE A 72 5.19 -16.14 -2.59
C ILE A 72 5.07 -17.50 -3.26
#